data_AF-A0A848V2B0-F1
#
_entry.id   AF-A0A848V2B0-F1
#
_cell.length_a   1.000
_cell.length_b   1.000
_cell.length_c   1.000
_cell.angle_alpha   90.00
_cell.angle_beta   90.00
_cell.angle_gamma   90.00
#
_symmetry.space_group_name_H-M   'P 1'
#
loop_
_entity.id
_entity.type
_entity.pdbx_description
1 polymer ?
#
loop_
_entity_poly.entity_id
_entity_poly.type
_entity_poly.pdbx_seq_one_letter_code
_entity_poly.pdbx_strand_id
1 'polypeptide(L)'
;MRYLYGLIIVTILVLLWAIQASATKPSNGCATVRCGYGSTCVETPSGPICHAPTLSCANILCAQGNHCVETRTGPECRPNYSPPPQTQSCAYGGYYQYGRLICNPAPSWRDPYQNGWNHIVPRPTYPPYYRPHYRPRPPWHYYGNLPEIVKPRPVDPIMCPMVYDPVCAEKAVVCVRAPCPAVRQTFSNSCAANADGYTVLHKGQCP
;
A
#
# COMPACT_ATOMS: atom_id res chain seq x y z
N MET A 1 3.78 -18.25 87.72
CA MET A 1 4.52 -17.22 86.95
C MET A 1 5.51 -17.80 85.94
N ARG A 2 6.45 -18.70 86.32
CA ARG A 2 7.48 -19.23 85.39
C ARG A 2 6.93 -20.09 84.23
N TYR A 3 5.91 -20.92 84.46
CA TYR A 3 5.32 -21.78 83.43
C TYR A 3 4.51 -21.02 82.36
N LEU A 4 3.86 -19.92 82.74
CA LEU A 4 3.08 -19.10 81.81
C LEU A 4 4.01 -18.40 80.80
N TYR A 5 5.18 -17.96 81.26
CA TYR A 5 6.19 -17.30 80.43
C TYR A 5 6.80 -18.28 79.42
N GLY A 6 7.02 -19.53 79.81
CA GLY A 6 7.50 -20.58 78.91
C GLY A 6 6.52 -20.90 77.79
N LEU A 7 5.23 -21.01 78.09
CA LEU A 7 4.18 -21.24 77.09
C LEU A 7 4.08 -20.10 76.08
N ILE A 8 4.18 -18.84 76.53
CA ILE A 8 4.14 -17.66 75.67
C ILE A 8 5.35 -17.63 74.72
N ILE A 9 6.55 -17.98 75.20
CA ILE A 9 7.75 -18.01 74.33
C ILE A 9 7.61 -19.09 73.26
N VAL A 10 7.11 -20.28 73.61
CA VAL A 10 6.92 -21.38 72.65
C VAL A 10 5.87 -21.01 71.60
N THR A 11 4.75 -20.38 71.97
CA THR A 11 3.74 -19.97 71.00
C THR A 11 4.25 -18.86 70.08
N ILE A 12 5.03 -17.90 70.60
CA ILE A 12 5.67 -16.86 69.79
C ILE A 12 6.68 -17.48 68.82
N LEU A 13 7.50 -18.43 69.25
CA LEU A 13 8.47 -19.10 68.38
C LEU A 13 7.79 -19.93 67.28
N VAL A 14 6.68 -20.60 67.59
CA VAL A 14 5.87 -21.33 66.60
C VAL A 14 5.21 -20.37 65.62
N LEU A 15 4.67 -19.24 66.09
CA LEU A 15 4.11 -18.21 65.22
C LEU A 15 5.17 -17.55 64.33
N LEU A 16 6.36 -17.29 64.85
CA LEU A 16 7.48 -16.73 64.07
C LEU A 16 7.99 -17.71 63.00
N TRP A 17 7.96 -19.02 63.27
CA TRP A 17 8.28 -20.05 62.27
C TRP A 17 7.23 -20.14 61.16
N ALA A 18 5.95 -19.95 61.49
CA ALA A 18 4.86 -20.02 60.51
C ALA A 18 4.84 -18.86 59.49
N ILE A 19 5.59 -17.77 59.73
CA ILE A 19 5.58 -16.58 58.86
C ILE A 19 6.59 -16.67 57.69
N GLN A 20 7.43 -17.72 57.58
CA GLN A 20 8.46 -17.83 56.53
C GLN A 20 7.98 -18.36 55.16
N ALA A 21 6.74 -18.12 54.77
CA ALA A 21 6.27 -18.39 53.40
C ALA A 21 6.19 -17.10 52.58
N SER A 22 7.33 -16.42 52.42
CA SER A 22 7.43 -15.34 51.43
C SER A 22 7.77 -15.98 50.09
N ALA A 23 6.78 -16.01 49.19
CA ALA A 23 6.98 -16.39 47.79
C ALA A 23 8.08 -15.50 47.19
N THR A 24 9.28 -16.04 47.01
CA THR A 24 10.33 -15.39 46.24
C THR A 24 9.82 -15.24 44.81
N LYS A 25 9.54 -14.01 44.39
CA LYS A 25 9.18 -13.69 43.00
C LYS A 25 10.27 -14.27 42.08
N PRO A 26 9.94 -15.12 41.09
CA PRO A 26 10.95 -15.70 40.22
C PRO A 26 11.75 -14.58 39.54
N SER A 27 13.08 -14.69 39.57
CA SER A 27 14.05 -13.69 39.10
C SER A 27 14.06 -13.47 37.58
N ASN A 28 13.18 -14.17 36.87
CA ASN A 28 13.07 -14.28 35.43
C ASN A 28 11.63 -13.96 34.98
N GLY A 29 11.04 -12.90 35.54
CA GLY A 29 9.73 -12.36 35.13
C GLY A 29 9.82 -11.32 34.00
N CYS A 30 8.72 -10.59 33.77
CA CYS A 30 8.65 -9.54 32.74
C CYS A 30 9.60 -8.35 32.98
N ALA A 31 10.21 -8.26 34.17
CA ALA A 31 11.24 -7.27 34.48
C ALA A 31 12.56 -7.49 33.72
N THR A 32 12.86 -8.73 33.33
CA THR A 32 14.11 -9.11 32.64
C THR A 32 13.91 -9.50 31.18
N VAL A 33 12.69 -9.92 30.80
CA VAL A 33 12.39 -10.32 29.43
C VAL A 33 12.01 -9.11 28.58
N ARG A 34 12.75 -8.87 27.51
CA ARG A 34 12.41 -7.86 26.49
C ARG A 34 11.69 -8.52 25.33
N CYS A 35 10.40 -8.29 25.24
CA CYS A 35 9.61 -8.72 24.10
C CYS A 35 9.92 -7.84 22.86
N GLY A 36 9.68 -8.36 21.66
CA GLY A 36 9.86 -7.62 20.41
C GLY A 36 9.01 -6.35 20.32
N TYR A 37 9.28 -5.49 19.34
CA TYR A 37 8.58 -4.20 19.20
C TYR A 37 7.05 -4.38 19.18
N GLY A 38 6.35 -3.67 20.08
CA GLY A 38 4.89 -3.69 20.21
C GLY A 38 4.30 -4.88 20.97
N SER A 39 5.10 -5.88 21.36
CA SER A 39 4.59 -7.03 22.14
C SER A 39 4.53 -6.75 23.64
N THR A 40 3.52 -7.31 24.31
CA THR A 40 3.23 -7.07 25.73
C THR A 40 3.64 -8.28 26.55
N CYS A 41 4.45 -8.09 27.59
CA CYS A 41 4.84 -9.16 28.49
C CYS A 41 3.81 -9.37 29.60
N VAL A 42 3.42 -10.61 29.85
CA VAL A 42 2.52 -10.99 30.95
C VAL A 42 3.20 -12.04 31.83
N GLU A 43 3.16 -11.85 33.15
CA GLU A 43 3.65 -12.85 34.12
C GLU A 43 2.62 -13.99 34.24
N THR A 44 3.03 -15.22 33.94
CA THR A 44 2.21 -16.43 34.15
C THR A 44 2.87 -17.36 35.18
N PRO A 45 2.13 -18.29 35.81
CA PRO A 45 2.70 -19.28 36.74
C PRO A 45 3.79 -20.16 36.11
N SER A 46 3.81 -20.26 34.78
CA SER A 46 4.80 -21.00 34.00
C SER A 46 5.97 -20.15 33.51
N GLY A 47 5.95 -18.82 33.75
CA GLY A 47 6.98 -17.87 33.32
C GLY A 47 6.42 -16.64 32.55
N PRO A 48 7.27 -15.69 32.16
CA PRO A 48 6.87 -14.54 31.34
C PRO A 48 6.57 -14.98 29.91
N ILE A 49 5.41 -14.58 29.38
CA ILE A 49 5.01 -14.83 28.00
C ILE A 49 4.85 -13.50 27.28
N CYS A 50 5.43 -13.39 26.08
CA CYS A 50 5.26 -12.23 25.21
C CYS A 50 4.03 -12.45 24.32
N HIS A 51 2.98 -11.67 24.55
CA HIS A 51 1.85 -11.61 23.63
C HIS A 51 2.20 -10.69 22.46
N ALA A 52 1.97 -11.16 21.24
CA ALA A 52 2.13 -10.35 20.05
C ALA A 52 1.28 -9.06 20.16
N PRO A 53 1.75 -7.93 19.58
CA PRO A 53 0.92 -6.72 19.50
C PRO A 53 -0.45 -7.08 18.95
N THR A 54 -1.51 -6.67 19.63
CA THR A 54 -2.84 -6.66 19.03
C THR A 54 -2.83 -5.63 17.93
N LEU A 55 -2.55 -6.08 16.71
CA LEU A 55 -2.61 -5.27 15.51
C LEU A 55 -4.04 -4.75 15.37
N SER A 56 -4.15 -3.43 15.18
CA SER A 56 -5.40 -2.72 14.87
C SER A 56 -5.11 -1.64 13.84
N CYS A 57 -6.15 -1.10 13.22
CA CYS A 57 -6.06 0.02 12.30
C CYS A 57 -5.53 1.30 12.95
N ALA A 58 -5.49 1.38 14.29
CA ALA A 58 -4.85 2.48 15.01
C ALA A 58 -3.31 2.44 14.95
N ASN A 59 -2.74 1.23 14.82
CA ASN A 59 -1.29 1.01 15.00
C ASN A 59 -0.61 0.40 13.76
N ILE A 60 -1.37 0.02 12.73
CA ILE A 60 -0.84 -0.52 11.47
C ILE A 60 -0.76 0.58 10.39
N LEU A 61 0.38 0.68 9.72
CA LEU A 61 0.58 1.59 8.59
C LEU A 61 0.46 0.82 7.28
N CYS A 62 -0.61 1.10 6.52
CA CYS A 62 -0.78 0.51 5.20
C CYS A 62 0.14 1.18 4.16
N ALA A 63 0.52 0.42 3.13
CA ALA A 63 1.24 0.96 1.98
C ALA A 63 0.48 2.14 1.33
N GLN A 64 1.22 3.05 0.67
CA GLN A 64 0.64 4.25 0.05
C GLN A 64 -0.50 3.88 -0.92
N GLY A 65 -1.66 4.51 -0.76
CA GLY A 65 -2.85 4.22 -1.57
C GLY A 65 -3.78 3.13 -1.04
N ASN A 66 -3.51 2.57 0.14
CA ASN A 66 -4.39 1.61 0.83
C ASN A 66 -5.00 2.24 2.10
N HIS A 67 -6.22 1.85 2.47
CA HIS A 67 -6.86 2.21 3.74
C HIS A 67 -7.03 0.97 4.63
N CYS A 68 -6.97 1.16 5.93
CA CYS A 68 -7.18 0.07 6.88
C CYS A 68 -8.67 -0.11 7.18
N VAL A 69 -9.13 -1.36 7.26
CA VAL A 69 -10.46 -1.74 7.76
C VAL A 69 -10.34 -2.75 8.89
N GLU A 70 -11.12 -2.54 9.94
CA GLU A 70 -11.20 -3.50 11.04
C GLU A 70 -12.08 -4.69 10.62
N THR A 71 -11.52 -5.89 10.64
CA THR A 71 -12.24 -7.14 10.35
C THR A 71 -12.29 -8.04 11.59
N ARG A 72 -13.17 -9.05 11.59
CA ARG A 72 -13.23 -10.04 12.70
C ARG A 72 -11.94 -10.83 12.87
N THR A 73 -11.11 -10.89 11.84
CA THR A 73 -9.81 -11.59 11.84
C THR A 73 -8.63 -10.66 12.11
N GLY A 74 -8.86 -9.35 12.32
CA GLY A 74 -7.83 -8.32 12.54
C GLY A 74 -7.91 -7.18 11.52
N PRO A 75 -6.96 -6.23 11.57
CA PRO A 75 -6.92 -5.11 10.62
C PRO A 75 -6.45 -5.59 9.24
N GLU A 76 -7.17 -5.18 8.19
CA GLU A 76 -6.86 -5.51 6.80
C GLU A 76 -6.61 -4.21 6.01
N CYS A 77 -5.51 -4.14 5.26
CA CYS A 77 -5.23 -3.03 4.36
C CYS A 77 -5.89 -3.28 3.00
N ARG A 78 -6.95 -2.51 2.69
CA ARG A 78 -7.65 -2.57 1.41
C ARG A 78 -7.20 -1.46 0.47
N PRO A 79 -7.08 -1.73 -0.84
CA PRO A 79 -6.78 -0.69 -1.82
C PRO A 79 -7.83 0.43 -1.77
N ASN A 80 -7.38 1.68 -1.79
CA ASN A 80 -8.23 2.87 -1.90
C ASN A 80 -8.50 3.25 -3.37
N TYR A 81 -7.93 2.50 -4.30
CA TYR A 81 -8.31 2.59 -5.70
C TYR A 81 -9.66 1.91 -5.87
N SER A 82 -10.68 2.67 -6.29
CA SER A 82 -11.67 2.05 -7.17
C SER A 82 -10.85 1.36 -8.26
N PRO A 83 -10.94 0.03 -8.44
CA PRO A 83 -10.28 -0.56 -9.57
C PRO A 83 -10.78 0.24 -10.78
N PRO A 84 -9.91 0.73 -11.68
CA PRO A 84 -10.40 1.07 -13.00
C PRO A 84 -11.23 -0.14 -13.43
N PRO A 85 -12.44 0.04 -13.98
CA PRO A 85 -13.16 -1.11 -14.53
C PRO A 85 -12.11 -1.79 -15.39
N GLN A 86 -11.76 -3.03 -15.04
CA GLN A 86 -10.89 -3.80 -15.90
C GLN A 86 -11.72 -3.97 -17.15
N THR A 87 -11.58 -3.03 -18.07
CA THR A 87 -12.00 -3.18 -19.44
C THR A 87 -11.00 -4.18 -20.01
N GLN A 88 -11.13 -5.43 -19.57
CA GLN A 88 -11.02 -6.53 -20.50
C GLN A 88 -12.14 -6.25 -21.52
N SER A 89 -11.89 -5.35 -22.45
CA SER A 89 -12.80 -5.11 -23.56
C SER A 89 -12.45 -6.19 -24.56
N CYS A 90 -13.30 -7.21 -24.67
CA CYS A 90 -13.16 -8.19 -25.72
C CYS A 90 -13.31 -7.49 -27.07
N ALA A 91 -12.29 -7.60 -27.94
CA ALA A 91 -12.27 -6.94 -29.25
C ALA A 91 -13.46 -7.31 -30.15
N TYR A 92 -14.10 -8.47 -29.90
CA TYR A 92 -15.26 -9.00 -30.63
C TYR A 92 -16.49 -9.22 -29.73
N GLY A 93 -16.58 -8.48 -28.62
CA GLY A 93 -17.60 -8.70 -27.60
C GLY A 93 -17.37 -9.99 -26.81
N GLY A 94 -18.11 -10.14 -25.72
CA GLY A 94 -17.99 -11.28 -24.80
C GLY A 94 -19.14 -11.29 -23.80
N TYR A 95 -19.22 -12.33 -22.99
CA TYR A 95 -20.24 -12.49 -21.96
C TYR A 95 -19.59 -12.87 -20.62
N TYR A 96 -20.25 -12.50 -19.52
CA TYR A 96 -19.81 -12.86 -18.18
C TYR A 96 -20.36 -14.22 -17.77
N GLN A 97 -19.49 -15.11 -17.34
CA GLN A 97 -19.86 -16.40 -16.76
C GLN A 97 -19.04 -16.64 -15.49
N TYR A 98 -19.72 -16.87 -14.36
CA TYR A 98 -19.11 -17.06 -13.04
C TYR A 98 -18.07 -15.98 -12.65
N GLY A 99 -18.38 -14.71 -12.89
CA GLY A 99 -17.50 -13.59 -12.55
C GLY A 99 -16.26 -13.43 -13.44
N ARG A 100 -16.14 -14.24 -14.50
CA ARG A 100 -15.06 -14.14 -15.49
C ARG A 100 -15.63 -13.69 -16.82
N LEU A 101 -14.96 -12.74 -17.48
CA LEU A 101 -15.33 -12.33 -18.84
C LEU A 101 -14.77 -13.34 -19.85
N ILE A 102 -15.66 -13.99 -20.59
CA ILE A 102 -15.31 -14.88 -21.69
C ILE A 102 -15.42 -14.08 -22.99
N CYS A 103 -14.31 -13.96 -23.71
CA CYS A 103 -14.27 -13.25 -24.98
C CYS A 103 -14.66 -14.15 -26.15
N ASN A 104 -15.47 -13.61 -27.07
CA ASN A 104 -15.75 -14.29 -28.33
C ASN A 104 -14.45 -14.43 -29.13
N PRO A 105 -14.19 -15.59 -29.74
CA PRO A 105 -13.05 -15.76 -30.62
C PRO A 105 -13.16 -14.80 -31.81
N ALA A 106 -12.02 -14.35 -32.32
CA ALA A 106 -12.00 -13.55 -33.54
C ALA A 106 -12.68 -14.34 -34.67
N PRO A 107 -13.51 -13.70 -35.52
CA PRO A 107 -14.08 -14.38 -36.68
C PRO A 107 -12.92 -14.90 -37.54
N SER A 108 -12.86 -16.23 -37.71
CA SER A 108 -11.88 -16.87 -38.57
C SER A 108 -12.23 -16.55 -40.02
N TRP A 109 -11.71 -15.45 -40.54
CA TRP A 109 -11.66 -15.23 -41.97
C TRP A 109 -10.68 -16.25 -42.55
N ARG A 110 -11.19 -17.42 -42.97
CA ARG A 110 -10.47 -18.17 -44.01
C ARG A 110 -10.50 -17.26 -45.23
N ASP A 111 -9.32 -16.77 -45.59
CA ASP A 111 -9.07 -16.03 -46.81
C ASP A 111 -9.62 -16.85 -48.00
N PRO A 112 -10.55 -16.34 -48.82
CA PRO A 112 -11.10 -17.10 -49.95
C PRO A 112 -10.05 -17.38 -51.04
N TYR A 113 -8.87 -16.75 -50.96
CA TYR A 113 -7.89 -16.71 -52.05
C TYR A 113 -6.78 -17.75 -51.98
N GLN A 114 -6.71 -18.61 -50.96
CA GLN A 114 -5.63 -19.60 -50.90
C GLN A 114 -5.92 -20.97 -51.52
N ASN A 115 -7.16 -21.29 -51.89
CA ASN A 115 -7.49 -22.62 -52.38
C ASN A 115 -8.22 -22.54 -53.72
N GLY A 116 -7.47 -22.70 -54.81
CA GLY A 116 -7.96 -22.74 -56.18
C GLY A 116 -8.86 -23.94 -56.47
N TRP A 117 -10.12 -23.88 -56.04
CA TRP A 117 -11.18 -24.77 -56.51
C TRP A 117 -12.41 -23.96 -56.91
N ASN A 118 -12.75 -24.08 -58.20
CA ASN A 118 -13.97 -23.59 -58.81
C ASN A 118 -15.19 -24.15 -58.07
N HIS A 119 -15.73 -23.39 -57.11
CA HIS A 119 -17.11 -23.56 -56.70
C HIS A 119 -17.82 -22.23 -56.90
N ILE A 120 -18.61 -22.18 -57.97
CA ILE A 120 -19.68 -21.20 -58.18
C ILE A 120 -20.62 -21.34 -56.99
N VAL A 121 -20.49 -20.47 -55.99
CA VAL A 121 -21.55 -20.31 -54.98
C VAL A 121 -22.63 -19.41 -55.58
N PRO A 122 -23.93 -19.77 -55.48
CA PRO A 122 -25.00 -18.89 -55.92
C PRO A 122 -24.93 -17.59 -55.12
N ARG A 123 -24.99 -16.44 -55.79
CA ARG A 123 -25.19 -15.15 -55.11
C ARG A 123 -26.42 -15.26 -54.21
N PRO A 124 -26.33 -14.95 -52.91
CA PRO A 124 -27.53 -14.79 -52.11
C PRO A 124 -28.27 -13.55 -52.62
N THR A 125 -29.46 -13.75 -53.17
CA THR A 125 -30.38 -12.67 -53.53
C THR A 125 -30.97 -12.08 -52.26
N TYR A 126 -30.24 -11.15 -51.63
CA TYR A 126 -30.83 -10.32 -50.57
C TYR A 126 -31.67 -9.19 -51.20
N PRO A 127 -32.85 -8.88 -50.65
CA PRO A 127 -33.70 -7.80 -51.14
C PRO A 127 -33.01 -6.43 -51.00
N PRO A 128 -33.27 -5.48 -51.93
CA PRO A 128 -32.42 -4.29 -52.17
C PRO A 128 -32.44 -3.21 -51.08
N TYR A 129 -33.22 -3.39 -50.00
CA TYR A 129 -33.50 -2.34 -49.03
C TYR A 129 -32.60 -2.35 -47.78
N TYR A 130 -31.67 -3.31 -47.66
CA TYR A 130 -30.71 -3.31 -46.55
C TYR A 130 -29.28 -3.15 -47.09
N ARG A 131 -28.89 -1.90 -47.36
CA ARG A 131 -27.49 -1.51 -47.46
C ARG A 131 -27.06 -0.92 -46.11
N PRO A 132 -26.26 -1.62 -45.30
CA PRO A 132 -25.54 -0.95 -44.23
C PRO A 132 -24.57 0.00 -44.92
N HIS A 133 -24.66 1.29 -44.62
CA HIS A 133 -23.62 2.25 -44.97
C HIS A 133 -22.35 1.88 -44.21
N TYR A 134 -21.59 0.92 -44.73
CA TYR A 134 -20.19 0.73 -44.36
C TYR A 134 -19.46 2.00 -44.80
N ARG A 135 -19.30 2.93 -43.86
CA ARG A 135 -18.26 3.95 -43.99
C ARG A 135 -16.94 3.18 -44.11
N PRO A 136 -16.16 3.35 -45.19
CA PRO A 136 -14.81 2.80 -45.23
C PRO A 136 -14.08 3.28 -43.97
N ARG A 137 -13.47 2.36 -43.23
CA ARG A 137 -12.50 2.74 -42.21
C ARG A 137 -11.49 3.67 -42.89
N PRO A 138 -11.23 4.87 -42.36
CA PRO A 138 -10.17 5.70 -42.91
C PRO A 138 -8.86 4.89 -42.89
N PRO A 139 -8.04 4.98 -43.94
CA PRO A 139 -6.73 4.35 -43.94
C PRO A 139 -5.96 4.96 -42.77
N TRP A 140 -5.43 4.10 -41.91
CA TRP A 140 -4.68 4.41 -40.69
C TRP A 140 -3.96 5.75 -40.79
N HIS A 141 -4.62 6.82 -40.32
CA HIS A 141 -3.92 8.07 -40.05
C HIS A 141 -3.08 7.76 -38.83
N TYR A 142 -1.81 7.55 -39.11
CA TYR A 142 -0.66 7.79 -38.24
C TYR A 142 -1.09 8.37 -36.89
N TYR A 143 -1.29 7.50 -35.90
CA TYR A 143 -1.41 7.94 -34.52
C TYR A 143 -0.06 8.54 -34.16
N GLY A 144 0.05 9.85 -34.29
CA GLY A 144 1.10 10.61 -33.64
C GLY A 144 1.04 10.29 -32.15
N ASN A 145 2.10 9.66 -31.66
CA ASN A 145 2.54 9.64 -30.27
C ASN A 145 1.43 9.43 -29.24
N LEU A 146 1.01 8.17 -29.04
CA LEU A 146 0.58 7.75 -27.71
C LEU A 146 1.72 8.09 -26.74
N PRO A 147 1.49 8.78 -25.61
CA PRO A 147 2.53 8.93 -24.62
C PRO A 147 2.90 7.53 -24.15
N GLU A 148 4.10 7.11 -24.52
CA GLU A 148 4.74 5.93 -23.96
C GLU A 148 4.57 6.00 -22.45
N ILE A 149 4.09 4.91 -21.83
CA ILE A 149 4.15 4.78 -20.37
C ILE A 149 5.64 4.63 -20.06
N VAL A 150 6.35 5.76 -20.07
CA VAL A 150 7.76 5.83 -19.75
C VAL A 150 7.81 5.44 -18.28
N LYS A 151 8.18 4.18 -18.02
CA LYS A 151 8.67 3.80 -16.70
C LYS A 151 9.71 4.86 -16.34
N PRO A 152 9.50 5.67 -15.29
CA PRO A 152 10.38 6.78 -15.01
C PRO A 152 11.79 6.20 -14.94
N ARG A 153 12.67 6.71 -15.82
CA ARG A 153 14.08 6.35 -15.76
C ARG A 153 14.54 6.62 -14.32
N PRO A 154 15.30 5.71 -13.69
CA PRO A 154 15.95 6.02 -12.43
C PRO A 154 16.66 7.36 -12.61
N VAL A 155 16.22 8.38 -11.87
CA VAL A 155 16.84 9.70 -11.94
C VAL A 155 18.23 9.52 -11.38
N ASP A 156 19.25 9.77 -12.20
CA ASP A 156 20.63 9.73 -11.73
C ASP A 156 20.77 10.68 -10.53
N PRO A 157 21.51 10.28 -9.47
CA PRO A 157 21.65 11.11 -8.29
C PRO A 157 22.27 12.45 -8.67
N ILE A 158 21.54 13.54 -8.41
CA ILE A 158 22.01 14.90 -8.68
C ILE A 158 23.09 15.25 -7.65
N MET A 159 24.30 15.53 -8.13
CA MET A 159 25.42 15.93 -7.29
C MET A 159 25.50 17.46 -7.22
N CYS A 160 25.37 18.02 -6.02
CA CYS A 160 25.47 19.45 -5.80
C CYS A 160 26.78 19.85 -5.10
N PRO A 161 27.34 21.03 -5.41
CA PRO A 161 28.51 21.54 -4.70
C PRO A 161 28.16 21.82 -3.23
N MET A 162 29.17 21.73 -2.36
CA MET A 162 29.03 22.08 -0.93
C MET A 162 29.20 23.58 -0.65
N VAL A 163 29.10 24.43 -1.67
CA VAL A 163 29.16 25.88 -1.52
C VAL A 163 27.87 26.35 -0.86
N TYR A 164 28.03 27.22 0.16
CA TYR A 164 26.91 27.85 0.84
C TYR A 164 26.62 29.22 0.22
N ASP A 165 25.54 29.30 -0.56
CA ASP A 165 25.01 30.52 -1.17
C ASP A 165 23.47 30.43 -1.12
N PRO A 166 22.86 30.76 0.04
CA PRO A 166 21.50 30.37 0.34
C PRO A 166 20.49 31.02 -0.59
N VAL A 167 19.40 30.30 -0.90
CA VAL A 167 18.32 30.78 -1.76
C VAL A 167 16.95 30.47 -1.16
N CYS A 168 15.98 31.35 -1.39
CA CYS A 168 14.58 31.10 -1.10
C CYS A 168 13.94 30.54 -2.35
N ALA A 169 13.32 29.36 -2.24
CA ALA A 169 12.71 28.68 -3.37
C ALA A 169 11.30 28.20 -3.01
N GLU A 170 10.44 28.06 -4.01
CA GLU A 170 9.07 27.59 -3.82
C GLU A 170 8.71 26.39 -4.70
N LYS A 171 7.81 25.55 -4.20
CA LYS A 171 7.31 24.36 -4.90
C LYS A 171 5.80 24.28 -4.81
N ALA A 172 5.16 24.09 -5.96
CA ALA A 172 3.73 23.80 -6.01
C ALA A 172 3.46 22.42 -5.40
N VAL A 173 2.48 22.34 -4.52
CA VAL A 173 2.06 21.09 -3.88
C VAL A 173 0.64 20.73 -4.31
N VAL A 174 0.38 19.43 -4.38
CA VAL A 174 -0.96 18.89 -4.63
C VAL A 174 -1.61 18.64 -3.29
N CYS A 175 -2.73 19.31 -3.04
CA CYS A 175 -3.51 19.15 -1.82
C CYS A 175 -4.90 18.57 -2.15
N VAL A 176 -5.52 17.92 -1.17
CA VAL A 176 -6.83 17.26 -1.35
C VAL A 176 -7.96 18.27 -1.52
N ARG A 177 -7.82 19.47 -0.94
CA ARG A 177 -8.83 20.55 -0.98
C ARG A 177 -8.16 21.87 -1.34
N ALA A 178 -8.66 22.53 -2.38
CA ALA A 178 -8.14 23.82 -2.84
C ALA A 178 -8.49 24.97 -1.88
N PRO A 179 -7.68 26.05 -1.83
CA PRO A 179 -6.45 26.29 -2.60
C PRO A 179 -5.19 25.63 -1.99
N CYS A 180 -4.28 25.17 -2.85
CA CYS A 180 -2.99 24.58 -2.44
C CYS A 180 -1.91 25.68 -2.45
N PRO A 181 -1.53 26.27 -1.31
CA PRO A 181 -0.46 27.25 -1.28
C PRO A 181 0.87 26.58 -1.63
N ALA A 182 1.70 27.27 -2.43
CA ALA A 182 3.06 26.82 -2.69
C ALA A 182 3.89 26.81 -1.40
N VAL A 183 4.74 25.81 -1.24
CA VAL A 183 5.62 25.68 -0.08
C VAL A 183 6.91 26.45 -0.36
N ARG A 184 7.31 27.33 0.54
CA ARG A 184 8.55 28.11 0.45
C ARG A 184 9.58 27.60 1.46
N GLN A 185 10.80 27.39 1.01
CA GLN A 185 11.90 26.89 1.85
C GLN A 185 13.24 27.50 1.46
N THR A 186 14.12 27.62 2.44
CA THR A 186 15.50 28.05 2.26
C THR A 186 16.38 26.84 1.95
N PHE A 187 17.15 26.93 0.87
CA PHE A 187 18.15 25.92 0.50
C PHE A 187 19.57 26.47 0.67
N SER A 188 20.53 25.57 0.88
CA SER A 188 21.95 25.91 1.04
C SER A 188 22.56 26.53 -0.22
N ASN A 189 22.07 26.13 -1.39
CA ASN A 189 22.40 26.71 -2.69
C ASN A 189 21.31 26.41 -3.74
N SER A 190 21.42 27.05 -4.90
CA SER A 190 20.48 26.89 -6.01
C SER A 190 20.45 25.47 -6.59
N CYS A 191 21.57 24.74 -6.59
CA CYS A 191 21.60 23.35 -7.04
C CYS A 191 20.72 22.47 -6.15
N ALA A 192 20.84 22.59 -4.83
CA ALA A 192 20.05 21.82 -3.88
C ALA A 192 18.54 22.11 -4.04
N ALA A 193 18.16 23.38 -4.23
CA ALA A 193 16.78 23.76 -4.51
C ALA A 193 16.23 23.08 -5.78
N ASN A 194 17.02 23.13 -6.88
CA ASN A 194 16.62 22.54 -8.15
C ASN A 194 16.55 21.00 -8.10
N ALA A 195 17.47 20.36 -7.36
CA ALA A 195 17.50 18.91 -7.19
C ALA A 195 16.21 18.40 -6.51
N ASP A 196 15.68 19.16 -5.54
CA ASP A 196 14.41 18.85 -4.86
C ASP A 196 13.17 19.32 -5.65
N GLY A 197 13.37 19.91 -6.82
CA GLY A 197 12.31 20.39 -7.71
C GLY A 197 11.63 21.68 -7.24
N TYR A 198 12.35 22.53 -6.49
CA TYR A 198 11.90 23.87 -6.14
C TYR A 198 12.37 24.88 -7.20
N THR A 199 11.59 25.95 -7.39
CA THR A 199 11.95 27.09 -8.24
C THR A 199 12.48 28.22 -7.36
N VAL A 200 13.70 28.70 -7.64
CA VAL A 200 14.31 29.80 -6.89
C VAL A 200 13.55 31.10 -7.14
N LEU A 201 13.11 31.74 -6.05
CA LEU A 201 12.46 33.05 -6.06
C LEU A 201 13.47 34.19 -6.02
N HIS A 202 14.37 34.13 -5.03
CA HIS A 202 15.41 35.14 -4.82
C HIS A 202 16.61 34.56 -4.06
N LYS A 203 17.72 35.30 -4.09
CA LYS A 203 18.91 34.99 -3.30
C LYS A 203 18.70 35.34 -1.83
N GLY A 204 19.41 34.65 -0.94
CA GLY A 204 19.24 34.76 0.50
C GLY A 204 18.16 33.82 1.02
N GLN A 205 17.95 33.85 2.33
CA GLN A 205 16.97 32.97 3.00
C GLN A 205 15.55 33.50 2.80
N CYS A 206 14.55 32.62 2.90
CA CYS A 206 13.17 33.05 2.97
C CYS A 206 12.92 33.90 4.23
N PRO A 207 12.00 34.90 4.16
CA PRO A 207 11.64 35.75 5.30
C PRO A 207 10.93 34.99 6.42
#